data_AF-A0A949SS11-F1
#
_entry.id   AF-A0A949SS11-F1
#
_cell.length_a   1.000
_cell.length_b   1.000
_cell.length_c   1.000
_cell.angle_alpha   90.00
_cell.angle_beta   90.00
_cell.angle_gamma   90.00
#
_symmetry.space_group_name_H-M   'P 1'
#
loop_
_entity.id
_entity.type
_entity.pdbx_description
1 polymer ?
#
loop_
_entity_poly.entity_id
_entity_poly.type
_entity_poly.pdbx_seq_one_letter_code
_entity_poly.pdbx_strand_id
1 'polypeptide(L)'
;MSERIEHWTSEFLSSTPGELAAQRAGERAGALLVKFLEGACGSALDPADMEQRNITDGVAIGLAPLQLSDAERNALPELLEEFLSQMEQSGRLAGGAALGAYARQTATAHLLKKQVRRALAKVGPNEPCPCGSGKKYKKCCM
;
A
#
# COMPACT_ATOMS: atom_id res chain seq x y z
N MET A 1 -2.93 21.00 7.47
CA MET A 1 -2.85 19.53 7.52
C MET A 1 -1.73 19.01 6.64
N SER A 2 -1.71 19.35 5.35
CA SER A 2 -0.64 18.96 4.40
C SER A 2 0.76 19.37 4.88
N GLU A 3 0.95 20.62 5.34
CA GLU A 3 2.25 21.08 5.86
C GLU A 3 2.78 20.25 7.05
N ARG A 4 1.87 19.75 7.91
CA ARG A 4 2.26 18.89 9.04
C ARG A 4 2.70 17.50 8.55
N ILE A 5 1.97 16.93 7.61
CA ILE A 5 2.30 15.63 6.98
C ILE A 5 3.66 15.70 6.26
N GLU A 6 3.90 16.78 5.53
CA GLU A 6 5.17 17.01 4.84
C GLU A 6 6.32 17.17 5.82
N HIS A 7 6.12 17.96 6.89
CA HIS A 7 7.12 18.12 7.94
C HIS A 7 7.45 16.79 8.63
N TRP A 8 6.45 15.98 8.99
CA TRP A 8 6.68 14.66 9.60
C TRP A 8 7.47 13.72 8.70
N THR A 9 7.13 13.73 7.41
CA THR A 9 7.81 12.91 6.41
C THR A 9 9.26 13.35 6.24
N SER A 10 9.52 14.65 6.13
CA SER A 10 10.87 15.21 5.98
C SER A 10 11.75 14.93 7.19
N GLU A 11 11.20 15.08 8.40
CA GLU A 11 11.87 14.77 9.67
C GLU A 11 12.25 13.29 9.75
N PHE A 12 11.34 12.39 9.38
CA PHE A 12 11.63 10.97 9.34
C PHE A 12 12.75 10.66 8.35
N LEU A 13 12.68 11.16 7.12
CA LEU A 13 13.68 10.89 6.09
C LEU A 13 15.07 11.47 6.41
N SER A 14 15.13 12.46 7.31
CA SER A 14 16.38 13.03 7.82
C SER A 14 16.93 12.27 9.03
N SER A 15 16.21 11.27 9.54
CA SER A 15 16.67 10.40 10.62
C SER A 15 17.35 9.15 10.08
N THR A 16 18.29 8.59 10.83
CA THR A 16 19.00 7.35 10.45
C THR A 16 18.08 6.19 10.04
N PRO A 17 17.00 5.84 10.79
CA PRO A 17 16.07 4.81 10.33
C PRO A 17 15.36 5.20 9.04
N GLY A 18 14.98 6.47 8.87
CA GLY A 18 14.34 6.93 7.63
C GLY A 18 15.26 6.98 6.42
N GLU A 19 16.55 7.30 6.60
CA GLU A 19 17.56 7.21 5.53
C GLU A 19 17.72 5.77 5.04
N LEU A 20 17.82 4.82 5.96
CA LEU A 20 17.91 3.39 5.64
C LEU A 20 16.65 2.87 4.93
N ALA A 21 15.47 3.27 5.41
CA ALA A 21 14.20 2.89 4.79
C ALA A 21 14.05 3.54 3.39
N ALA A 22 14.48 4.79 3.22
CA ALA A 22 14.47 5.50 1.95
C ALA A 22 15.43 4.88 0.92
N GLN A 23 16.60 4.41 1.35
CA GLN A 23 17.53 3.67 0.46
C GLN A 23 16.89 2.42 -0.14
N ARG A 24 15.98 1.75 0.58
CA ARG A 24 15.24 0.58 0.10
C ARG A 24 14.07 0.97 -0.82
N ALA A 25 13.32 2.00 -0.44
CA ALA A 25 12.11 2.44 -1.15
C ALA A 25 12.37 3.35 -2.36
N GLY A 26 13.58 3.90 -2.49
CA GLY A 26 14.00 4.78 -3.57
C GLY A 26 13.61 6.25 -3.35
N GLU A 27 13.88 7.09 -4.35
CA GLU A 27 13.70 8.56 -4.31
C GLU A 27 12.26 9.00 -4.00
N ARG A 28 11.27 8.13 -4.25
CA ARG A 28 9.84 8.40 -4.04
C ARG A 28 9.36 8.10 -2.62
N ALA A 29 10.22 7.63 -1.72
CA ALA A 29 9.85 7.25 -0.35
C ALA A 29 9.02 8.34 0.37
N GLY A 30 9.45 9.60 0.29
CA GLY A 30 8.72 10.71 0.89
C GLY A 30 7.35 10.95 0.26
N ALA A 31 7.28 10.98 -1.07
CA ALA A 31 6.00 11.16 -1.77
C ALA A 31 5.01 10.03 -1.45
N LEU A 32 5.50 8.79 -1.28
CA LEU A 32 4.67 7.65 -0.91
C LEU A 32 4.13 7.75 0.52
N LEU A 33 4.96 8.18 1.49
CA LEU A 33 4.53 8.43 2.87
C LEU A 33 3.48 9.54 2.95
N VAL A 34 3.66 10.62 2.19
CA VAL A 34 2.66 11.69 2.11
C VAL A 34 1.34 11.14 1.56
N LYS A 35 1.38 10.40 0.45
CA LYS A 35 0.15 9.81 -0.15
C LYS A 35 -0.55 8.83 0.79
N PHE A 36 0.22 8.04 1.54
CA PHE A 36 -0.31 7.17 2.58
C PHE A 36 -1.04 7.98 3.66
N LEU A 37 -0.42 9.02 4.20
CA LEU A 37 -1.01 9.85 5.26
C LEU A 37 -2.23 10.64 4.78
N GLU A 38 -2.21 11.17 3.55
CA GLU A 38 -3.37 11.80 2.93
C GLU A 38 -4.55 10.82 2.80
N GLY A 39 -4.29 9.58 2.41
CA GLY A 39 -5.30 8.53 2.37
C GLY A 39 -5.82 8.13 3.75
N ALA A 40 -4.94 8.09 4.76
CA ALA A 40 -5.30 7.68 6.11
C ALA A 40 -6.12 8.74 6.86
N CYS A 41 -5.73 10.01 6.73
CA CYS A 41 -6.38 11.13 7.43
C CYS A 41 -7.59 11.68 6.67
N GLY A 42 -7.65 11.48 5.36
CA GLY A 42 -8.64 12.13 4.50
C GLY A 42 -8.57 13.66 4.61
N SER A 43 -9.72 14.33 4.65
CA SER A 43 -9.81 15.80 4.68
C SER A 43 -9.94 16.41 6.09
N ALA A 44 -10.19 15.60 7.12
CA ALA A 44 -10.69 16.12 8.40
C ALA A 44 -10.08 15.48 9.66
N LEU A 45 -9.36 14.35 9.57
CA LEU A 45 -8.77 13.73 10.75
C LEU A 45 -7.39 14.35 11.04
N ASP A 46 -7.14 14.70 12.29
CA ASP A 46 -5.79 15.07 12.71
C ASP A 46 -4.89 13.82 12.67
N PRO A 47 -3.69 13.89 12.08
CA PRO A 47 -2.81 12.73 11.97
C PRO A 47 -2.34 12.17 13.33
N ALA A 48 -2.50 12.91 14.43
CA ALA A 48 -2.21 12.39 15.77
C ALA A 48 -3.30 11.45 16.31
N ASP A 49 -4.51 11.46 15.73
CA ASP A 49 -5.67 10.68 16.15
C ASP A 49 -5.94 9.47 15.24
N MET A 50 -4.93 9.02 14.47
CA MET A 50 -5.08 7.89 13.56
C MET A 50 -5.30 6.57 14.29
N GLU A 51 -6.25 5.77 13.81
CA GLU A 51 -6.53 4.41 14.27
C GLU A 51 -6.30 3.38 13.15
N GLN A 52 -6.48 2.09 13.45
CA GLN A 52 -6.26 1.00 12.48
C GLN A 52 -7.09 1.18 11.19
N ARG A 53 -8.34 1.65 11.30
CA ARG A 53 -9.19 1.91 10.14
C ARG A 53 -8.54 2.91 9.16
N ASN A 54 -7.89 3.95 9.70
CA ASN A 54 -7.20 4.96 8.91
C ASN A 54 -5.99 4.37 8.19
N ILE A 55 -5.27 3.44 8.83
CA ILE A 55 -4.16 2.74 8.19
C ILE A 55 -4.63 1.94 6.97
N THR A 56 -5.79 1.27 7.07
CA THR A 56 -6.38 0.56 5.93
C THR A 56 -6.71 1.52 4.79
N ASP A 57 -7.31 2.67 5.10
CA ASP A 57 -7.63 3.71 4.11
C ASP A 57 -6.36 4.32 3.49
N GLY A 58 -5.30 4.54 4.26
CA GLY A 58 -4.00 4.98 3.76
C GLY A 58 -3.41 4.04 2.71
N VAL A 59 -3.53 2.72 2.92
CA VAL A 59 -3.09 1.72 1.94
C VAL A 59 -4.04 1.66 0.74
N ALA A 60 -5.35 1.54 0.98
CA ALA A 60 -6.33 1.28 -0.07
C ALA A 60 -6.64 2.51 -0.95
N ILE A 61 -6.64 3.71 -0.37
CA ILE A 61 -6.97 4.98 -1.03
C ILE A 61 -5.69 5.73 -1.39
N GLY A 62 -4.72 5.80 -0.49
CA GLY A 62 -3.49 6.57 -0.69
C GLY A 62 -2.49 5.89 -1.63
N LEU A 63 -2.25 4.59 -1.42
CA LEU A 63 -1.16 3.87 -2.09
C LEU A 63 -1.61 2.98 -3.24
N ALA A 64 -2.70 2.23 -3.10
CA ALA A 64 -3.15 1.26 -4.09
C ALA A 64 -3.44 1.84 -5.50
N PRO A 65 -3.92 3.10 -5.66
CA PRO A 65 -4.11 3.69 -6.98
C PRO A 65 -2.82 4.09 -7.70
N LEU A 66 -1.68 4.13 -6.98
CA LEU A 66 -0.41 4.58 -7.54
C LEU A 66 0.23 3.50 -8.42
N GLN A 67 0.90 3.94 -9.48
CA GLN A 67 1.81 3.07 -10.24
C GLN A 67 3.11 2.89 -9.46
N LEU A 68 3.14 1.80 -8.68
CA LEU A 68 4.31 1.37 -7.92
C LEU A 68 5.14 0.38 -8.77
N SER A 69 6.46 0.53 -8.73
CA SER A 69 7.43 -0.47 -9.16
C SER A 69 7.45 -1.66 -8.20
N ASP A 70 8.01 -2.79 -8.62
CA ASP A 70 8.14 -3.94 -7.73
C ASP A 70 9.06 -3.65 -6.54
N ALA A 71 10.11 -2.84 -6.73
CA ALA A 71 10.98 -2.41 -5.63
C ALA A 71 10.19 -1.61 -4.57
N GLU A 72 9.40 -0.62 -5.00
CA GLU A 72 8.54 0.16 -4.10
C GLU A 72 7.53 -0.75 -3.37
N ARG A 73 6.82 -1.63 -4.09
CA ARG A 73 5.85 -2.56 -3.46
C ARG A 73 6.47 -3.42 -2.38
N ASN A 74 7.70 -3.90 -2.60
CA ASN A 74 8.41 -4.74 -1.64
C ASN A 74 8.94 -3.95 -0.43
N ALA A 75 9.37 -2.70 -0.62
CA ALA A 75 9.94 -1.87 0.44
C ALA A 75 8.88 -1.14 1.29
N LEU A 76 7.72 -0.81 0.71
CA LEU A 76 6.66 -0.03 1.36
C LEU A 76 6.17 -0.57 2.71
N PRO A 77 5.94 -1.89 2.89
CA PRO A 77 5.45 -2.41 4.17
C PRO A 77 6.40 -2.12 5.34
N GLU A 78 7.70 -2.22 5.11
CA GLU A 78 8.73 -1.96 6.11
C GLU A 78 8.88 -0.45 6.35
N LEU A 79 8.88 0.34 5.27
CA LEU A 79 8.90 1.81 5.35
C LEU A 79 7.76 2.36 6.22
N LEU A 80 6.53 1.85 6.05
CA LEU A 80 5.36 2.29 6.83
C LEU A 80 5.47 1.91 8.32
N GLU A 81 6.00 0.71 8.62
CA GLU A 81 6.21 0.26 9.99
C GLU A 81 7.25 1.11 10.72
N GLU A 82 8.40 1.33 10.08
CA GLU A 82 9.48 2.16 10.62
C GLU A 82 9.01 3.60 10.83
N PHE A 83 8.30 4.17 9.85
CA PHE A 83 7.74 5.52 9.94
C PHE A 83 6.81 5.70 11.13
N LEU A 84 5.78 4.84 11.28
CA LEU A 84 4.79 4.97 12.35
C LEU A 84 5.39 4.67 13.72
N SER A 85 6.34 3.73 13.81
CA SER A 85 7.10 3.47 15.04
C SER A 85 7.93 4.68 15.46
N GLN A 86 8.54 5.39 14.51
CA GLN A 86 9.27 6.62 14.78
C GLN A 86 8.34 7.76 15.24
N MET A 87 7.12 7.83 14.72
CA MET A 87 6.14 8.83 15.16
C MET A 87 5.73 8.62 16.62
N GLU A 88 5.67 7.37 17.10
CA GLU A 88 5.47 7.07 18.53
C GLU A 88 6.67 7.51 19.37
N GLN A 89 7.89 7.17 18.94
CA GLN A 89 9.11 7.55 19.66
C GLN A 89 9.31 9.06 19.78
N SER A 90 8.84 9.81 18.78
CA SER A 90 8.85 11.28 18.79
C SER A 90 7.65 11.91 19.51
N GLY A 91 6.74 11.11 20.06
CA GLY A 91 5.55 11.57 20.80
C GLY A 91 4.46 12.21 19.92
N ARG A 92 4.50 11.98 18.61
CA ARG A 92 3.60 12.58 17.61
C ARG A 92 2.33 11.75 17.36
N LEU A 93 2.41 10.43 17.59
CA LEU A 93 1.32 9.49 17.38
C LEU A 93 1.30 8.45 18.50
N ALA A 94 0.21 8.36 19.24
CA ALA A 94 0.03 7.31 20.23
C ALA A 94 -0.23 5.97 19.55
N GLY A 95 0.45 4.90 19.99
CA GLY A 95 0.27 3.56 19.42
C GLY A 95 0.87 3.39 18.02
N GLY A 96 1.74 4.31 17.59
CA GLY A 96 2.42 4.26 16.29
C GLY A 96 3.17 2.95 16.03
N ALA A 97 3.72 2.28 17.06
CA ALA A 97 4.35 0.98 16.88
C ALA A 97 3.33 -0.11 16.50
N ALA A 98 2.18 -0.15 17.18
CA ALA A 98 1.11 -1.09 16.90
C ALA A 98 0.44 -0.81 15.53
N LEU A 99 0.24 0.47 15.21
CA LEU A 99 -0.27 0.90 13.91
C LEU A 99 0.74 0.60 12.79
N GLY A 100 2.04 0.71 13.05
CA GLY A 100 3.13 0.33 12.15
C GLY A 100 3.09 -1.14 11.78
N ALA A 101 3.01 -2.03 12.77
CA ALA A 101 2.87 -3.46 12.54
C ALA A 101 1.60 -3.81 11.73
N TYR A 102 0.49 -3.11 12.03
CA TYR A 102 -0.74 -3.26 11.27
C TYR A 102 -0.62 -2.74 9.83
N ALA A 103 0.07 -1.61 9.62
CA ALA A 103 0.35 -1.04 8.31
C ALA A 103 1.17 -1.99 7.44
N ARG A 104 2.21 -2.60 8.01
CA ARG A 104 3.03 -3.61 7.32
C ARG A 104 2.21 -4.80 6.85
N GLN A 105 1.38 -5.36 7.74
CA GLN A 105 0.54 -6.50 7.42
C GLN A 105 -0.46 -6.14 6.30
N THR A 106 -1.10 -4.98 6.42
CA THR A 106 -2.09 -4.50 5.44
C THR A 106 -1.45 -4.21 4.09
N ALA A 107 -0.34 -3.46 4.05
CA ALA A 107 0.40 -3.16 2.83
C ALA A 107 0.92 -4.43 2.17
N THR A 108 1.39 -5.41 2.93
CA THR A 108 1.81 -6.71 2.40
C THR A 108 0.64 -7.45 1.74
N ALA A 109 -0.51 -7.49 2.43
CA ALA A 109 -1.71 -8.14 1.93
C ALA A 109 -2.31 -7.45 0.68
N HIS A 110 -2.20 -6.12 0.57
CA HIS A 110 -2.79 -5.34 -0.51
C HIS A 110 -1.87 -5.12 -1.71
N LEU A 111 -0.57 -4.88 -1.47
CA LEU A 111 0.37 -4.46 -2.52
C LEU A 111 1.17 -5.63 -3.09
N LEU A 112 1.58 -6.60 -2.26
CA LEU A 112 2.38 -7.75 -2.72
C LEU A 112 1.54 -8.93 -3.19
N LYS A 113 0.27 -9.00 -2.78
CA LYS A 113 -0.63 -10.06 -3.24
C LYS A 113 -0.97 -9.78 -4.70
N LYS A 114 -0.15 -10.33 -5.62
CA LYS A 114 -0.41 -10.33 -7.06
C LYS A 114 -1.90 -10.65 -7.23
N GLN A 115 -2.68 -9.67 -7.72
CA GLN A 115 -3.99 -10.02 -8.26
C GLN A 115 -3.69 -11.11 -9.27
N VAL A 116 -4.12 -12.33 -8.97
CA VAL A 116 -4.24 -13.38 -9.98
C VAL A 116 -5.27 -12.81 -10.93
N ARG A 117 -4.82 -12.02 -11.91
CA ARG A 117 -5.59 -11.73 -13.11
C ARG A 117 -5.91 -13.12 -13.61
N ARG A 118 -7.16 -13.56 -13.42
CA ARG A 118 -7.66 -14.76 -14.07
C ARG A 118 -7.55 -14.47 -15.56
N ALA A 119 -6.41 -14.83 -16.15
CA ALA A 119 -6.10 -14.66 -17.56
C ALA A 119 -6.82 -15.73 -18.40
N LEU A 120 -8.01 -16.15 -17.98
CA LEU A 120 -8.95 -16.78 -18.89
C LEU A 120 -9.88 -15.68 -19.34
N ALA A 121 -9.69 -15.25 -20.59
CA ALA A 121 -10.78 -14.63 -21.32
C ALA A 121 -12.04 -15.48 -21.06
N LYS A 122 -13.14 -14.85 -20.63
CA LYS A 122 -14.43 -15.53 -20.53
C LYS A 122 -14.77 -16.03 -21.93
N VAL A 123 -14.41 -17.27 -22.22
CA VAL A 123 -14.76 -17.92 -23.48
C VAL A 123 -16.29 -17.95 -23.52
N GLY A 124 -16.85 -17.26 -24.51
CA GLY A 124 -18.29 -17.23 -24.68
C GLY A 124 -18.81 -18.66 -24.91
N PRO A 125 -20.02 -19.03 -24.46
CA PRO A 125 -20.57 -20.37 -24.68
C PRO A 125 -20.59 -20.80 -26.17
N ASN A 126 -20.60 -19.85 -27.10
CA ASN A 126 -20.57 -20.12 -28.54
C ASN A 126 -19.15 -20.11 -29.17
N GLU A 127 -18.11 -19.73 -28.43
CA GLU A 127 -16.72 -19.69 -28.92
C GLU A 127 -16.09 -21.09 -29.01
N PRO A 128 -15.08 -21.28 -29.87
CA PRO A 128 -14.35 -22.54 -29.94
C PRO A 128 -13.76 -22.93 -28.58
N CYS A 129 -13.92 -24.19 -28.21
CA CYS A 129 -13.48 -24.70 -26.92
C CYS A 129 -11.95 -24.76 -26.87
N PRO A 130 -11.31 -24.22 -25.81
CA PRO A 130 -9.85 -24.19 -25.69
C PRO A 130 -9.22 -25.59 -25.44
N CYS A 131 -10.00 -26.66 -25.28
CA CYS A 131 -9.49 -28.03 -25.14
C CYS A 131 -9.05 -28.70 -26.45
N GLY A 132 -9.15 -28.00 -27.60
CA GLY A 132 -8.72 -28.51 -28.90
C GLY A 132 -9.71 -29.45 -29.58
N SER A 133 -10.94 -29.59 -29.07
CA SER A 133 -11.96 -30.48 -29.64
C SER A 133 -12.63 -29.97 -30.92
N GLY A 134 -12.39 -28.70 -31.30
CA GLY A 134 -13.05 -28.02 -32.43
C GLY A 134 -14.54 -27.70 -32.20
N LYS A 135 -15.10 -28.02 -31.03
CA LYS A 135 -16.52 -27.79 -30.68
C LYS A 135 -16.69 -26.44 -29.98
N LYS A 136 -17.91 -25.87 -30.02
CA LYS A 136 -18.27 -24.69 -29.20
C LYS A 136 -18.15 -25.03 -27.71
N TYR A 137 -17.72 -24.09 -26.87
CA TYR A 137 -17.50 -24.31 -25.44
C TYR A 137 -18.72 -24.91 -24.73
N LYS A 138 -19.94 -24.41 -25.03
CA LYS A 138 -21.23 -24.94 -24.52
C LYS A 138 -21.58 -26.39 -24.87
N LYS A 139 -20.84 -27.00 -25.80
CA LYS A 139 -21.05 -28.37 -26.27
C LYS A 139 -19.86 -29.29 -25.96
N CYS A 140 -18.93 -28.83 -25.11
CA CYS A 140 -17.70 -29.56 -24.84
C CYS A 140 -17.33 -29.58 -23.36
N CYS A 141 -17.07 -28.42 -22.76
CA CYS A 141 -16.53 -28.30 -21.40
C CYS A 141 -17.42 -27.47 -20.46
N MET A 142 -18.63 -27.17 -20.91
CA MET A 142 -19.72 -26.55 -20.17
C MET A 142 -20.87 -27.53 -20.19
#